data_AF-A0A444PNQ2-F1
#
_entry.id   AF-A0A444PNQ2-F1
#
_cell.length_a   1.000
_cell.length_b   1.000
_cell.length_c   1.000
_cell.angle_alpha   90.00
_cell.angle_beta   90.00
_cell.angle_gamma   90.00
#
_symmetry.space_group_name_H-M   'P 1'
#
loop_
_entity.id
_entity.type
_entity.pdbx_description
1 polymer ?
#
loop_
_entity_poly.entity_id
_entity_poly.type
_entity_poly.pdbx_seq_one_letter_code
_entity_poly.pdbx_strand_id
1 'polypeptide(L)'
;MAHSFARIIIVREGEADWIGEHHSQHVTLGDVLVIGANTRCGATLDYAMTATTMYLNDDFLTDQIFWQFAASFTDRRDVRHNLKTHYEPAQVLRIGVDAVRNLAPLLDEFVAIGADGGSSGSSKWTSQ
;
A
#
# COMPACT_ATOMS: atom_id res chain seq x y z
N MET A 1 -11.94 -17.42 -4.31
CA MET A 1 -11.73 -16.13 -4.98
C MET A 1 -10.30 -15.72 -4.69
N ALA A 2 -9.46 -15.52 -5.70
CA ALA A 2 -8.09 -15.05 -5.46
C ALA A 2 -8.16 -13.58 -5.02
N HIS A 3 -7.69 -13.25 -3.83
CA HIS A 3 -7.62 -11.87 -3.36
C HIS A 3 -6.35 -11.24 -3.92
N SER A 4 -6.52 -10.23 -4.77
CA SER A 4 -5.43 -9.41 -5.28
C SER A 4 -5.27 -8.17 -4.40
N PHE A 5 -4.06 -7.93 -3.93
CA PHE A 5 -3.75 -6.78 -3.07
C PHE A 5 -2.74 -5.87 -3.76
N ALA A 6 -3.02 -4.57 -3.76
CA ALA A 6 -2.03 -3.55 -4.01
C ALA A 6 -1.20 -3.30 -2.74
N ARG A 7 0.00 -2.74 -2.92
CA ARG A 7 0.90 -2.40 -1.82
C ARG A 7 1.26 -0.93 -1.89
N ILE A 8 1.19 -0.26 -0.76
CA ILE A 8 1.77 1.07 -0.56
C ILE A 8 2.89 0.93 0.46
N ILE A 9 4.12 1.20 0.04
CA ILE A 9 5.32 1.08 0.87
C ILE A 9 5.89 2.48 1.08
N ILE A 10 5.90 2.95 2.32
CA ILE A 10 6.38 4.30 2.66
C ILE A 10 7.75 4.16 3.33
N VAL A 11 8.78 4.77 2.73
CA VAL A 11 10.16 4.73 3.25
C VAL A 11 10.30 5.74 4.39
N ARG A 12 10.57 5.22 5.60
CA ARG A 12 10.63 6.00 6.84
C ARG A 12 12.05 6.21 7.36
N GLU A 13 12.99 5.38 6.92
CA GLU A 13 14.42 5.52 7.20
C GLU A 13 15.22 4.65 6.23
N GLY A 14 16.45 5.05 5.93
CA GLY A 14 17.35 4.30 5.05
C GLY A 14 17.05 4.46 3.56
N GLU A 15 17.70 3.63 2.77
CA GLU A 15 17.61 3.62 1.31
C GLU A 15 17.71 2.18 0.80
N ALA A 16 17.19 1.96 -0.40
CA ALA A 16 17.27 0.68 -1.10
C ALA A 16 17.13 0.90 -2.61
N ASP A 17 17.60 -0.05 -3.41
CA ASP A 17 17.24 -0.10 -4.82
C ASP A 17 16.01 -0.97 -5.00
N TRP A 18 14.94 -0.36 -5.50
CA TRP A 18 13.70 -1.06 -5.79
C TRP A 18 13.73 -1.65 -7.20
N ILE A 19 13.53 -2.96 -7.31
CA ILE A 19 13.53 -3.69 -8.58
C ILE A 19 12.09 -4.05 -8.96
N GLY A 20 11.56 -3.33 -9.94
CA GLY A 20 10.33 -3.68 -10.63
C GLY A 20 10.57 -4.70 -11.76
N GLU A 21 9.50 -5.10 -12.45
CA GLU A 21 9.60 -6.07 -13.56
C GLU A 21 10.47 -5.59 -14.73
N HIS A 22 10.56 -4.27 -14.94
CA HIS A 22 11.23 -3.68 -16.10
C HIS A 22 12.22 -2.55 -15.76
N HIS A 23 12.38 -2.20 -14.48
CA HIS A 23 13.21 -1.08 -14.06
C HIS A 23 13.72 -1.24 -12.63
N SER A 24 14.93 -0.71 -12.37
CA SER A 24 15.45 -0.50 -11.02
C SER A 24 15.38 0.99 -10.72
N GLN A 25 14.88 1.35 -9.55
CA GLN A 25 14.80 2.73 -9.09
C GLN A 25 15.25 2.83 -7.64
N HIS A 26 16.20 3.73 -7.38
CA HIS A 26 16.65 4.03 -6.03
C HIS A 26 15.52 4.67 -5.21
N VAL A 27 15.29 4.19 -3.99
CA VAL A 27 14.29 4.71 -3.05
C VAL A 27 14.94 5.08 -1.72
N THR A 28 14.50 6.17 -1.12
CA THR A 28 15.06 6.72 0.14
C THR A 28 13.97 7.38 0.98
N LEU A 29 14.34 7.88 2.16
CA LEU A 29 13.46 8.59 3.08
C LEU A 29 12.56 9.61 2.37
N GLY A 30 11.24 9.47 2.52
CA GLY A 30 10.26 10.35 1.90
C GLY A 30 9.77 9.89 0.52
N ASP A 31 10.21 8.72 0.06
CA ASP A 31 9.63 8.05 -1.09
C ASP A 31 8.48 7.12 -0.69
N VAL A 32 7.54 6.95 -1.60
CA VAL A 32 6.39 6.04 -1.50
C VAL A 32 6.34 5.18 -2.74
N LEU A 33 6.41 3.87 -2.57
CA LEU A 33 6.22 2.92 -3.66
C LEU A 33 4.75 2.50 -3.69
N VAL A 34 4.12 2.62 -4.86
CA VAL A 34 2.76 2.15 -5.11
C VAL A 34 2.85 1.01 -6.11
N ILE A 35 2.46 -0.18 -5.68
CA ILE A 35 2.54 -1.41 -6.47
C ILE A 35 1.12 -1.94 -6.66
N GLY A 36 0.70 -2.05 -7.92
CA GLY A 36 -0.60 -2.56 -8.33
C GLY A 36 -0.82 -4.02 -7.95
N ALA A 37 -2.11 -4.39 -7.90
CA ALA A 37 -2.50 -5.74 -7.58
C ALA A 37 -2.09 -6.71 -8.71
N ASN A 38 -1.42 -7.81 -8.34
CA ASN A 38 -0.84 -8.81 -9.25
C ASN A 38 0.46 -8.42 -9.99
N THR A 39 1.08 -7.29 -9.66
CA THR A 39 2.43 -6.97 -10.15
C THR A 39 3.46 -7.90 -9.48
N ARG A 40 4.24 -8.67 -10.26
CA ARG A 40 5.31 -9.49 -9.69
C ARG A 40 6.50 -8.59 -9.40
N CYS A 41 6.55 -8.07 -8.19
CA CYS A 41 7.67 -7.27 -7.73
C CYS A 41 8.46 -8.00 -6.65
N GLY A 42 9.79 -8.04 -6.82
CA GLY A 42 10.74 -8.42 -5.79
C GLY A 42 11.39 -7.15 -5.24
N ALA A 43 10.87 -6.62 -4.14
CA ALA A 43 11.60 -5.59 -3.40
C ALA A 43 12.63 -6.30 -2.53
N THR A 44 13.91 -6.24 -2.90
CA THR A 44 14.98 -6.50 -1.94
C THR A 44 15.10 -5.23 -1.10
N LEU A 45 14.36 -5.17 0.00
CA LEU A 45 14.58 -4.13 0.99
C LEU A 45 15.91 -4.47 1.67
N ASP A 46 16.91 -3.61 1.51
CA ASP A 46 18.16 -3.77 2.25
C ASP A 46 17.86 -3.73 3.76
N TYR A 47 18.59 -4.54 4.53
CA TYR A 47 18.39 -4.72 5.98
C TYR A 47 18.56 -3.42 6.81
N ALA A 48 18.95 -2.30 6.18
CA ALA A 48 19.13 -0.99 6.79
C ALA A 48 17.93 -0.04 6.62
N MET A 49 16.82 -0.48 6.03
CA MET A 49 15.66 0.36 5.73
C MET A 49 14.47 0.09 6.66
N THR A 50 13.85 1.17 7.16
CA THR A 50 12.57 1.11 7.87
C THR A 50 11.46 1.59 6.94
N ALA A 51 10.41 0.78 6.78
CA ALA A 51 9.26 1.17 5.97
C ALA A 51 7.95 0.65 6.55
N THR A 52 6.86 1.40 6.32
CA THR A 52 5.50 0.94 6.60
C THR A 52 4.89 0.43 5.31
N THR A 53 4.46 -0.83 5.28
CA THR A 53 3.78 -1.43 4.12
C THR A 53 2.31 -1.64 4.42
N MET A 54 1.45 -1.03 3.62
CA MET A 54 0.00 -1.25 3.65
C MET A 54 -0.41 -2.16 2.50
N TYR A 55 -1.19 -3.20 2.81
CA TYR A 55 -1.81 -4.08 1.83
C TYR A 55 -3.27 -3.67 1.67
N LEU A 56 -3.64 -3.30 0.45
CA LEU A 56 -4.98 -2.81 0.15
C LEU A 56 -5.66 -3.76 -0.82
N ASN A 57 -6.84 -4.25 -0.44
CA ASN A 57 -7.66 -5.08 -1.32
C ASN A 57 -8.07 -4.25 -2.55
N ASP A 58 -7.92 -4.81 -3.75
CA ASP A 58 -8.31 -4.17 -5.01
C ASP A 58 -9.77 -3.71 -5.01
N ASP A 59 -10.67 -4.48 -4.38
CA ASP A 59 -12.08 -4.12 -4.24
C ASP A 59 -12.26 -2.89 -3.33
N PHE A 60 -11.51 -2.85 -2.23
CA PHE A 60 -11.53 -1.70 -1.33
C PHE A 60 -11.00 -0.43 -2.02
N LEU A 61 -9.87 -0.52 -2.73
CA LEU A 61 -9.33 0.61 -3.49
C LEU A 61 -10.30 1.11 -4.56
N THR A 62 -10.90 0.19 -5.31
CA THR A 62 -11.90 0.52 -6.33
C THR A 62 -13.07 1.29 -5.70
N ASP A 63 -13.56 0.83 -4.55
CA ASP A 63 -14.65 1.48 -3.83
C ASP A 63 -14.26 2.88 -3.36
N GLN A 64 -13.09 3.04 -2.74
CA GLN A 64 -12.64 4.36 -2.27
C GLN A 64 -12.54 5.38 -3.41
N ILE A 65 -11.95 4.98 -4.54
CA ILE A 65 -11.78 5.86 -5.71
C ILE A 65 -13.14 6.18 -6.34
N PHE A 66 -14.02 5.18 -6.47
CA PHE A 66 -15.37 5.41 -6.97
C PHE A 66 -16.10 6.44 -6.11
N TRP A 67 -16.04 6.32 -4.78
CA TRP A 67 -16.70 7.26 -3.88
C TRP A 67 -16.09 8.66 -3.93
N GLN A 68 -14.77 8.76 -3.96
CA GLN A 68 -14.08 10.06 -4.01
C GLN A 68 -14.36 10.81 -5.31
N PHE A 69 -14.56 10.10 -6.42
CA PHE A 69 -14.78 10.67 -7.75
C PHE A 69 -16.09 10.16 -8.38
N ALA A 70 -17.16 10.08 -7.59
CA ALA A 70 -18.42 9.46 -8.02
C ALA A 70 -19.07 10.14 -9.24
N ALA A 71 -18.77 11.43 -9.47
CA ALA A 71 -19.24 12.16 -10.65
C ALA A 71 -18.42 11.85 -11.92
N SER A 72 -17.23 11.26 -11.78
CA SER A 72 -16.27 11.01 -12.87
C SER A 72 -16.34 9.60 -13.43
N PHE A 73 -17.02 8.68 -12.73
CA PHE A 73 -17.06 7.27 -13.09
C PHE A 73 -18.49 6.75 -13.17
N THR A 74 -18.76 5.92 -14.18
CA THR A 74 -20.09 5.32 -14.39
C THR A 74 -20.37 4.23 -13.36
N ASP A 75 -19.37 3.38 -13.09
CA ASP A 75 -19.44 2.30 -12.12
C ASP A 75 -18.03 1.87 -11.67
N ARG A 76 -17.96 0.84 -10.83
CA ARG A 76 -16.70 0.27 -10.33
C ARG A 76 -15.86 -0.43 -11.41
N ARG A 77 -16.47 -0.87 -12.52
CA ARG A 77 -15.74 -1.48 -13.64
C ARG A 77 -15.01 -0.41 -14.43
N ASP A 78 -15.65 0.75 -14.61
CA ASP A 78 -15.06 1.94 -15.22
C ASP A 78 -13.81 2.40 -14.46
N VAL A 79 -13.89 2.46 -13.12
CA VAL A 79 -12.73 2.73 -12.25
C VAL A 79 -11.59 1.73 -12.49
N ARG A 80 -11.88 0.43 -12.47
CA ARG A 80 -10.83 -0.60 -12.68
C ARG A 80 -10.22 -0.53 -14.06
N HIS A 81 -11.03 -0.25 -15.09
CA HIS A 81 -10.51 -0.07 -16.44
C HIS A 81 -9.58 1.14 -16.49
N ASN A 82 -10.00 2.26 -15.90
CA ASN A 82 -9.19 3.48 -15.86
C ASN A 82 -7.86 3.27 -15.11
N LEU A 83 -7.89 2.61 -13.96
CA LEU A 83 -6.69 2.27 -13.19
C LEU A 83 -5.70 1.42 -13.98
N LYS A 84 -6.18 0.41 -14.71
CA LYS A 84 -5.33 -0.45 -15.54
C LYS A 84 -4.77 0.25 -16.77
N THR A 85 -5.51 1.20 -17.33
CA THR A 85 -5.12 1.89 -18.56
C THR A 85 -4.14 3.04 -18.30
N HIS A 86 -4.26 3.72 -17.15
CA HIS A 86 -3.55 4.98 -16.91
C HIS A 86 -2.46 4.93 -15.84
N TYR A 87 -2.42 3.91 -15.00
CA TYR A 87 -1.43 3.81 -13.93
C TYR A 87 -0.43 2.70 -14.20
N GLU A 88 0.84 3.02 -13.98
CA GLU A 88 1.90 2.02 -14.06
C GLU A 88 1.70 0.94 -12.99
N PRO A 89 1.98 -0.34 -13.31
CA PRO A 89 1.82 -1.45 -12.37
C PRO A 89 2.68 -1.31 -11.12
N ALA A 90 3.73 -0.51 -11.17
CA ALA A 90 4.46 -0.05 -10.00
C ALA A 90 5.16 1.28 -10.28
N GLN A 91 5.15 2.17 -9.29
CA GLN A 91 5.72 3.53 -9.40
C GLN A 91 6.25 4.03 -8.07
N VAL A 92 7.20 4.96 -8.11
CA VAL A 92 7.75 5.65 -6.96
C VAL A 92 7.28 7.11 -6.97
N LEU A 93 6.59 7.52 -5.91
CA LEU A 93 6.20 8.90 -5.64
C LEU A 93 7.14 9.50 -4.60
N ARG A 94 7.68 10.68 -4.88
CA ARG A 94 8.57 11.39 -3.95
C ARG A 94 7.80 12.48 -3.24
N ILE A 95 7.31 12.16 -2.04
CA ILE A 95 6.51 13.10 -1.22
C ILE A 95 7.39 14.00 -0.35
N GLY A 96 8.67 13.64 -0.20
CA GLY A 96 9.66 14.41 0.53
C GLY A 96 9.70 14.09 2.03
N VAL A 97 10.83 14.45 2.65
CA VAL A 97 11.15 14.11 4.03
C VAL A 97 10.17 14.74 5.03
N ASP A 98 9.74 15.98 4.80
CA ASP A 98 8.84 16.67 5.72
C ASP A 98 7.44 16.06 5.71
N ALA A 99 6.94 15.67 4.53
CA ALA A 99 5.65 15.01 4.41
C ALA A 99 5.63 13.65 5.13
N VAL A 100 6.68 12.84 4.96
CA VAL A 100 6.75 11.53 5.64
C VAL A 100 6.92 11.68 7.15
N ARG A 101 7.65 12.70 7.63
CA ARG A 101 7.77 13.00 9.07
C ARG A 101 6.42 13.41 9.67
N ASN A 102 5.64 14.21 8.95
CA ASN A 102 4.30 14.59 9.39
C ASN A 102 3.33 13.40 9.39
N LEU A 103 3.50 12.44 8.47
CA LEU A 103 2.70 11.21 8.43
C LEU A 103 3.13 10.18 9.48
N ALA A 104 4.38 10.22 9.96
CA ALA A 104 4.96 9.18 10.82
C ALA A 104 4.09 8.80 12.02
N PRO A 105 3.52 9.74 12.82
CA PRO A 105 2.66 9.37 13.95
C PRO A 105 1.40 8.58 13.54
N LEU A 106 0.78 8.96 12.42
CA LEU A 106 -0.38 8.26 11.88
C LEU A 106 0.00 6.87 11.35
N LEU A 107 1.17 6.73 10.73
CA LEU A 107 1.68 5.44 10.29
C LEU A 107 1.96 4.50 11.46
N ASP A 108 2.47 5.03 12.58
CA ASP A 108 2.65 4.27 13.82
C ASP A 108 1.30 3.80 14.40
N GLU A 109 0.28 4.66 14.36
CA GLU A 109 -1.08 4.31 14.77
C GLU A 109 -1.67 3.18 13.92
N PHE A 110 -1.51 3.24 12.59
CA PHE A 110 -1.95 2.16 11.71
C PHE A 110 -1.30 0.81 12.05
N VAL A 111 -0.01 0.82 12.38
CA VAL A 111 0.70 -0.39 12.81
C VAL A 111 0.15 -0.91 14.13
N ALA A 112 -0.10 -0.03 15.11
CA ALA A 112 -0.66 -0.41 16.40
C ALA A 112 -2.06 -1.02 16.27
N ILE A 113 -2.96 -0.36 15.53
CA ILE A 113 -4.33 -0.86 15.26
C ILE A 113 -4.28 -2.22 14.54
N GLY A 114 -3.39 -2.35 13.55
CA GLY A 114 -3.20 -3.60 12.82
C GLY A 114 -2.70 -4.75 13.69
N ALA A 115 -1.84 -4.47 14.68
CA ALA A 115 -1.34 -5.46 15.63
C ALA A 115 -2.42 -5.91 16.63
N ASP A 116 -3.24 -4.98 17.13
CA ASP A 116 -4.27 -5.27 18.13
C ASP A 116 -5.43 -6.10 17.57
N GLY A 117 -5.78 -5.89 16.29
CA GLY A 117 -6.82 -6.64 15.58
C GLY A 117 -6.54 -8.14 15.42
N GLY A 118 -5.29 -8.59 15.62
CA GLY A 118 -4.90 -10.00 15.63
C GLY A 118 -5.03 -10.69 16.99
N SER A 119 -5.27 -9.95 18.07
CA SER A 119 -5.26 -10.49 19.45
C SER A 119 -6.65 -10.79 20.03
N SER A 120 -7.73 -10.35 19.39
CA SER A 120 -9.11 -10.60 19.84
C SER A 120 -9.72 -11.80 19.11
N GLY A 121 -9.23 -13.00 19.44
CA GLY A 121 -9.69 -14.26 18.87
C GLY A 121 -9.59 -15.47 19.81
N SER A 122 -9.41 -15.27 21.12
CA SER A 122 -9.58 -16.33 22.12
C SER A 122 -11.01 -16.28 22.65
N SER A 123 -11.93 -16.81 21.87
CA SER A 123 -13.28 -17.13 22.33
C SER A 123 -13.21 -18.18 23.44
N LYS A 124 -13.37 -17.73 24.69
CA LYS A 124 -13.90 -18.58 25.76
C LYS A 124 -15.42 -18.71 25.55
N TRP A 125 -15.83 -19.67 24.74
CA TRP A 125 -17.13 -20.32 24.92
C TRP A 125 -16.84 -21.76 25.35
N THR A 126 -16.89 -22.00 26.66
CA THR A 126 -17.05 -23.36 27.20
C THR A 126 -18.49 -23.45 27.68
N SER A 127 -19.25 -24.33 27.03
CA SER A 127 -20.60 -24.71 27.46
C SER A 127 -20.55 -25.34 28.85
N GLN A 128 -21.47 -24.93 29.71
CA GLN A 128 -22.23 -25.83 30.58
C GLN A 128 -23.70 -25.42 30.52
#